data_AF-A0A5B1BHR5-F1
#
_entry.id   AF-A0A5B1BHR5-F1
#
_cell.length_a   1.000
_cell.length_b   1.000
_cell.length_c   1.000
_cell.angle_alpha   90.00
_cell.angle_beta   90.00
_cell.angle_gamma   90.00
#
_symmetry.space_group_name_H-M   'P 1'
#
loop_
_entity.id
_entity.type
_entity.pdbx_description
1 polymer ?
#
loop_
_entity_poly.entity_id
_entity_poly.type
_entity_poly.pdbx_seq_one_letter_code
_entity_poly.pdbx_strand_id
1 'polypeptide(L)'
;MTGGYWDELPDDQRALLSKLAWRYLRRRTIPDHETACELLAWQQLDIEITDAHGRWLEKVKAEVEQSGQQWTHANMLRYCEGIE
;
A
#
# COMPACT_ATOMS: atom_id res chain seq x y z
N MET A 1 22.79 -25.73 11.38
CA MET A 1 23.06 -24.90 10.20
C MET A 1 21.73 -24.36 9.72
N THR A 2 21.43 -23.11 10.07
CA THR A 2 20.26 -22.38 9.56
C THR A 2 20.56 -22.01 8.12
N GLY A 3 20.32 -22.94 7.17
CA GLY A 3 20.09 -22.54 5.79
C GLY A 3 18.83 -21.70 5.84
N GLY A 4 19.01 -20.38 5.84
CA GLY A 4 17.90 -19.46 6.04
C GLY A 4 17.01 -19.50 4.81
N TYR A 5 15.71 -19.32 4.99
CA TYR A 5 14.74 -19.04 3.93
C TYR A 5 15.30 -18.14 2.80
N TRP A 6 16.18 -17.20 3.15
CA TRP A 6 16.91 -16.36 2.20
C TRP A 6 17.77 -17.12 1.18
N ASP A 7 18.50 -18.15 1.61
CA ASP A 7 19.37 -18.96 0.75
C ASP A 7 18.56 -19.86 -0.19
N GLU A 8 17.30 -20.16 0.18
CA GLU A 8 16.37 -20.96 -0.61
C GLU A 8 15.60 -20.10 -1.64
N LEU A 9 15.64 -18.77 -1.53
CA LEU A 9 14.95 -17.88 -2.46
C LEU A 9 15.69 -17.81 -3.82
N PRO A 10 14.95 -17.85 -4.93
CA PRO A 10 15.45 -17.47 -6.25
C PRO A 10 16.12 -16.08 -6.25
N ASP A 11 17.17 -15.92 -7.07
CA ASP A 11 17.99 -14.70 -7.12
C ASP A 11 17.17 -13.44 -7.48
N ASP A 12 16.18 -13.58 -8.35
CA ASP A 12 15.26 -12.52 -8.76
C ASP A 12 14.39 -12.03 -7.59
N GLN A 13 13.91 -12.96 -6.76
CA GLN A 13 13.13 -12.63 -5.56
C GLN A 13 13.99 -11.96 -4.49
N ARG A 14 15.23 -12.43 -4.26
CA ARG A 14 16.18 -11.77 -3.36
C ARG A 14 16.53 -10.35 -3.80
N ALA A 15 16.73 -10.15 -5.10
CA ALA A 15 17.00 -8.83 -5.67
C ALA A 15 15.79 -7.88 -5.54
N LEU A 16 14.56 -8.39 -5.72
CA LEU A 16 13.33 -7.62 -5.55
C LEU A 16 13.13 -7.20 -4.08
N LEU A 17 13.25 -8.13 -3.14
CA LEU A 17 13.15 -7.85 -1.71
C LEU A 17 14.20 -6.85 -1.23
N SER A 18 15.44 -6.99 -1.74
CA SER A 18 16.50 -6.01 -1.49
C SER A 18 16.12 -4.63 -2.02
N LYS A 19 15.63 -4.52 -3.26
CA LYS A 19 15.17 -3.23 -3.83
C LYS A 19 14.05 -2.60 -3.02
N LEU A 20 13.09 -3.39 -2.55
CA LEU A 20 11.99 -2.91 -1.71
C LEU A 20 12.50 -2.41 -0.36
N ALA A 21 13.38 -3.16 0.30
CA ALA A 21 13.98 -2.76 1.57
C ALA A 21 14.78 -1.46 1.45
N TRP A 22 15.56 -1.29 0.38
CA TRP A 22 16.31 -0.06 0.10
C TRP A 22 15.39 1.12 -0.21
N ARG A 23 14.36 0.94 -1.04
CA ARG A 23 13.47 2.02 -1.51
C ARG A 23 12.52 2.51 -0.43
N TYR A 24 11.92 1.60 0.33
CA TYR A 24 10.86 1.95 1.28
C TYR A 24 11.39 2.26 2.69
N LEU A 25 12.49 1.63 3.12
CA LEU A 25 12.89 1.67 4.54
C LEU A 25 14.20 2.41 4.79
N ARG A 26 14.88 2.85 3.72
CA ARG A 26 16.22 3.47 3.79
C ARG A 26 17.20 2.67 4.65
N ARG A 27 17.04 1.34 4.77
CA ARG A 27 17.94 0.50 5.56
C ARG A 27 19.24 0.30 4.80
N ARG A 28 20.37 0.44 5.50
CA ARG A 28 21.73 0.25 4.96
C ARG A 28 22.17 -1.22 4.93
N THR A 29 21.37 -2.12 5.49
CA THR A 29 21.68 -3.55 5.62
C THR A 29 20.52 -4.40 5.14
N ILE A 30 20.84 -5.56 4.57
CA ILE A 30 19.87 -6.57 4.15
C ILE A 30 19.11 -7.05 5.39
N PRO A 31 17.76 -7.04 5.38
CA PRO A 31 16.96 -7.52 6.51
C PRO A 31 17.13 -9.03 6.71
N ASP A 32 17.04 -9.48 7.96
CA ASP A 32 16.89 -10.91 8.26
C ASP A 32 15.51 -11.42 7.78
N HIS A 33 15.31 -12.73 7.83
CA HIS A 33 14.09 -13.38 7.33
C HIS A 33 12.82 -12.84 8.00
N GLU A 34 12.81 -12.73 9.32
CA GLU A 34 11.65 -12.25 10.07
C GLU A 34 11.31 -10.81 9.68
N THR A 35 12.32 -9.93 9.65
CA THR A 35 12.16 -8.56 9.19
C THR A 35 11.65 -8.52 7.74
N ALA A 36 12.18 -9.34 6.83
CA ALA A 36 11.75 -9.36 5.44
C ALA A 36 10.26 -9.75 5.30
N CYS A 37 9.80 -10.71 6.09
CA CYS A 37 8.40 -11.13 6.14
C CYS A 37 7.48 -10.04 6.67
N GLU A 38 7.87 -9.36 7.76
CA GLU A 38 7.11 -8.22 8.29
C GLU A 38 6.99 -7.10 7.25
N LEU A 39 8.07 -6.79 6.54
CA LEU A 39 8.09 -5.74 5.52
C LEU A 39 7.18 -6.06 4.33
N LEU A 40 7.16 -7.33 3.91
CA LEU A 40 6.24 -7.77 2.87
C LEU A 40 4.79 -7.65 3.33
N ALA A 41 4.48 -8.01 4.59
CA ALA A 41 3.14 -7.84 5.16
C ALA A 41 2.72 -6.37 5.21
N TRP A 42 3.63 -5.46 5.61
CA TRP A 42 3.37 -4.02 5.59
C TRP A 42 3.13 -3.47 4.19
N GLN A 43 3.91 -3.92 3.21
CA GLN A 43 3.71 -3.54 1.81
C GLN A 43 2.36 -4.02 1.28
N GLN A 44 1.96 -5.25 1.62
CA GLN A 44 0.67 -5.80 1.22
C GLN A 44 -0.49 -5.01 1.83
N LEU A 45 -0.38 -4.64 3.11
CA LEU A 45 -1.37 -3.80 3.78
C LEU A 45 -1.49 -2.40 3.14
N ASP A 46 -0.37 -1.78 2.76
CA ASP A 46 -0.37 -0.48 2.08
C ASP A 46 -1.11 -0.53 0.74
N ILE A 47 -0.92 -1.62 -0.03
CA ILE A 47 -1.66 -1.87 -1.27
C ILE A 47 -3.14 -2.01 -0.98
N GLU A 48 -3.53 -2.81 0.01
CA GLU A 48 -4.93 -3.03 0.37
C GLU A 48 -5.63 -1.76 0.83
N ILE A 49 -4.95 -0.93 1.63
CA ILE A 49 -5.48 0.38 2.07
C ILE A 49 -5.63 1.32 0.88
N THR A 50 -4.64 1.37 -0.02
CA THR A 50 -4.69 2.21 -1.22
C THR A 50 -5.85 1.80 -2.13
N ASP A 51 -6.06 0.50 -2.33
CA ASP A 51 -7.17 -0.03 -3.11
C ASP A 51 -8.52 0.28 -2.45
N ALA A 52 -8.64 0.09 -1.14
CA ALA A 52 -9.86 0.40 -0.39
C ALA A 52 -10.19 1.89 -0.48
N HIS A 53 -9.18 2.76 -0.35
CA HIS A 53 -9.32 4.20 -0.50
C HIS A 53 -9.75 4.59 -1.92
N GLY A 54 -9.17 3.96 -2.95
CA GLY A 54 -9.58 4.14 -4.34
C GLY A 54 -11.05 3.81 -4.57
N ARG A 55 -11.51 2.65 -4.09
CA ARG A 55 -12.93 2.24 -4.18
C ARG A 55 -13.85 3.19 -3.42
N TRP A 56 -13.43 3.66 -2.25
CA TRP A 56 -14.17 4.66 -1.51
C TRP A 56 -14.30 5.97 -2.30
N LEU A 57 -13.20 6.47 -2.90
CA LEU A 57 -13.24 7.67 -3.74
C LEU A 57 -14.17 7.53 -4.94
N GLU A 58 -14.18 6.37 -5.60
CA GLU A 58 -15.10 6.10 -6.71
C GLU A 58 -16.56 6.15 -6.26
N LYS A 59 -16.86 5.57 -5.10
CA LYS A 59 -18.21 5.66 -4.50
C LYS A 59 -18.59 7.11 -4.21
N VAL A 60 -17.71 7.86 -3.54
CA VAL A 60 -17.97 9.28 -3.21
C VAL A 60 -18.19 10.10 -4.47
N LYS A 61 -17.34 9.92 -5.48
CA LYS A 61 -17.49 10.59 -6.78
C LYS A 61 -18.87 10.31 -7.39
N ALA A 62 -19.28 9.04 -7.41
CA ALA A 62 -20.57 8.65 -7.95
C ALA A 62 -21.73 9.34 -7.20
N GLU A 63 -21.67 9.42 -5.87
CA GLU A 63 -22.69 10.09 -5.07
C GLU A 63 -22.73 11.61 -5.29
N VAL A 64 -21.56 12.27 -5.38
CA VAL A 64 -21.48 13.70 -5.71
C VAL A 64 -22.06 13.97 -7.11
N GLU A 65 -21.69 13.16 -8.11
CA GLU A 65 -22.20 13.32 -9.48
C GLU A 65 -23.70 13.00 -9.57
N GLN A 66 -24.20 12.02 -8.82
CA GLN A 66 -25.63 11.71 -8.72
C GLN A 66 -26.44 12.85 -8.11
N SER A 67 -25.85 13.64 -7.21
CA SER A 67 -26.45 14.86 -6.67
C SER A 67 -26.48 16.04 -7.65
N GLY A 68 -25.99 15.84 -8.88
CA GLY A 68 -25.91 16.87 -9.92
C GLY A 68 -24.73 17.83 -9.74
N GLN A 69 -23.83 17.55 -8.79
CA GLN A 69 -22.63 18.34 -8.55
C GLN A 69 -21.45 17.82 -9.37
N GLN A 70 -20.52 18.70 -9.73
CA GLN A 70 -19.29 18.30 -10.40
C GLN A 70 -18.30 17.67 -9.42
N TRP A 71 -17.53 16.68 -9.88
CA TRP A 71 -16.42 16.13 -9.11
C TRP A 71 -15.30 17.16 -8.94
N THR A 72 -15.27 17.78 -7.76
CA THR A 72 -14.24 18.76 -7.35
C THR A 72 -13.88 18.51 -5.90
N HIS A 73 -12.68 18.92 -5.50
CA HIS A 73 -12.21 18.81 -4.12
C HIS A 73 -13.17 19.46 -3.11
N ALA A 74 -13.76 20.62 -3.46
CA ALA A 74 -14.70 21.31 -2.59
C ALA A 74 -16.02 20.54 -2.37
N ASN A 75 -16.55 19.89 -3.41
CA ASN A 75 -17.78 19.10 -3.30
C ASN A 75 -17.53 17.76 -2.61
N MET A 76 -16.36 17.14 -2.83
CA MET A 76 -15.91 15.97 -2.08
C MET A 76 -15.84 16.26 -0.57
N LEU A 77 -15.19 17.36 -0.17
CA LEU A 77 -15.12 17.74 1.25
C LEU A 77 -16.50 17.95 1.85
N ARG A 78 -17.39 18.67 1.15
CA ARG A 78 -18.78 18.85 1.62
C ARG A 78 -19.52 17.53 1.79
N TYR A 79 -19.31 16.57 0.90
CA TYR A 79 -19.88 15.24 1.03
C TYR A 79 -19.36 14.55 2.30
N CYS A 80 -18.04 14.58 2.54
CA CYS A 80 -17.43 13.99 3.74
C CYS A 80 -17.92 14.63 5.05
N GLU A 81 -18.11 15.95 5.07
CA GLU A 81 -18.65 16.70 6.22
C GLU A 81 -20.12 16.40 6.49
N GLY A 82 -20.88 15.96 5.47
CA GLY A 82 -22.31 15.66 5.56
C GLY A 82 -22.67 14.21 5.92
N ILE A 83 -21.68 13.34 6.18
CA ILE A 83 -21.89 11.92 6.56
C ILE A 83 -21.98 11.74 8.10
N GLU A 84 -21.92 12.81 8.89
CA GLU A 84 -22.24 12.78 10.34
C GLU A 84 -23.71 12.38 10.61
#